data_AF-A0A653BA51-F1
#
_entry.id   AF-A0A653BA51-F1
#
_cell.length_a   1.000
_cell.length_b   1.000
_cell.length_c   1.000
_cell.angle_alpha   90.00
_cell.angle_beta   90.00
_cell.angle_gamma   90.00
#
_symmetry.space_group_name_H-M   'P 1'
#
loop_
_entity.id
_entity.type
_entity.pdbx_description
1 polymer ?
#
loop_
_entity_poly.entity_id
_entity_poly.type
_entity_poly.pdbx_seq_one_letter_code
_entity_poly.pdbx_strand_id
1 'polypeptide(L)' 'MSKDYSTGRYAAYGYGAGAPLVGYLEDGMLRSNNGTWLFRVDGDEVYGVHGDYVGEIEEGVAVRPSGQFIFRLEAD' A
#
# COMPACT_ATOMS: atom_id res chain seq x y z
N MET A 1 8.58 10.63 13.43
CA MET A 1 7.66 11.21 12.43
C MET A 1 7.31 10.09 11.49
N SER A 2 6.03 9.79 11.28
CA SER A 2 5.61 8.82 10.27
C SER A 2 6.07 9.27 8.89
N LYS A 3 6.46 8.32 8.04
CA LYS A 3 6.82 8.60 6.65
C LYS A 3 5.54 8.82 5.86
N ASP A 4 5.53 9.87 5.05
CA ASP A 4 4.45 10.11 4.10
C ASP A 4 4.69 9.26 2.83
N TYR A 5 3.83 8.28 2.59
CA TYR A 5 3.82 7.42 1.41
C TYR A 5 2.85 7.89 0.33
N SER A 6 2.06 8.94 0.58
CA SER A 6 1.17 9.53 -0.42
C SER A 6 1.95 10.26 -1.53
N THR A 7 3.22 10.58 -1.27
CA THR A 7 4.11 11.22 -2.23
C THR A 7 5.22 10.26 -2.66
N GLY A 8 5.47 10.19 -3.97
CA GLY A 8 6.47 9.34 -4.59
C GLY A 8 5.90 8.10 -5.28
N ARG A 9 6.82 7.25 -5.77
CA ARG A 9 6.50 6.02 -6.50
C ARG A 9 7.08 4.83 -5.75
N TYR A 10 6.24 3.84 -5.51
CA TYR A 10 6.63 2.64 -4.78
C TYR A 10 6.10 1.39 -5.48
N ALA A 11 6.93 0.36 -5.55
CA ALA A 11 6.51 -0.97 -5.92
C ALA A 11 5.78 -1.63 -4.75
N ALA A 12 4.60 -2.21 -5.00
CA ALA A 12 3.80 -2.89 -4.00
C ALA A 12 3.85 -4.40 -4.19
N TYR A 13 4.19 -5.11 -3.11
CA TYR A 13 4.36 -6.56 -3.08
C TYR A 13 3.33 -7.22 -2.17
N GLY A 14 2.79 -8.34 -2.62
CA GLY A 14 1.83 -9.16 -1.88
C GLY A 14 2.50 -10.11 -0.88
N TYR A 15 1.68 -10.92 -0.23
CA TYR A 15 2.10 -11.95 0.72
C TYR A 15 2.48 -13.26 0.01
N GLY A 16 3.39 -14.03 0.61
CA GLY A 16 3.71 -15.40 0.19
C GLY A 16 5.13 -15.61 -0.33
N ALA A 17 5.43 -16.82 -0.79
CA ALA A 17 6.74 -17.19 -1.30
C ALA A 17 7.10 -16.33 -2.52
N GLY A 18 8.21 -15.59 -2.41
CA GLY A 18 8.68 -14.69 -3.46
C GLY A 18 8.01 -13.31 -3.50
N ALA A 19 7.09 -13.00 -2.57
CA ALA A 19 6.43 -11.70 -2.39
C ALA A 19 6.10 -11.03 -3.74
N PRO A 20 5.12 -11.54 -4.50
CA PRO A 20 4.92 -11.13 -5.89
C PRO A 20 4.57 -9.64 -5.99
N LEU A 21 5.08 -8.97 -7.02
CA LEU A 21 4.68 -7.61 -7.34
C LEU A 21 3.19 -7.58 -7.70
N VAL A 22 2.40 -6.90 -6.88
CA VAL A 22 0.95 -6.77 -7.07
C VAL A 22 0.57 -5.47 -7.77
N GLY A 23 1.41 -4.44 -7.70
CA GLY A 23 1.12 -3.15 -8.29
C GLY A 23 2.13 -2.06 -7.94
N TYR A 24 1.72 -0.81 -8.17
CA TYR A 24 2.50 0.38 -7.86
C TYR A 24 1.63 1.41 -7.15
N LEU A 25 2.21 2.06 -6.14
CA LEU A 25 1.67 3.25 -5.50
C LEU A 25 2.29 4.48 -6.15
N GLU A 26 1.43 5.36 -6.66
CA GLU A 26 1.82 6.64 -7.26
C GLU A 26 0.75 7.68 -6.93
N ASP A 27 1.17 8.87 -6.48
CA ASP A 27 0.28 9.97 -6.07
C ASP A 27 -0.82 9.54 -5.09
N GLY A 28 -0.45 8.73 -4.09
CA GLY A 28 -1.37 8.21 -3.08
C GLY A 28 -2.37 7.17 -3.60
N MET A 29 -2.20 6.65 -4.82
CA MET A 29 -3.09 5.64 -5.40
C MET A 29 -2.33 4.36 -5.72
N LEU A 30 -2.69 3.28 -5.01
CA LEU A 30 -2.16 1.95 -5.28
C LEU A 30 -3.02 1.27 -6.34
N ARG A 31 -2.40 1.00 -7.50
CA ARG A 31 -3.03 0.31 -8.63
C ARG A 31 -2.27 -0.97 -8.95
N SER A 32 -3.00 -2.02 -9.33
CA SER A 32 -2.37 -3.25 -9.81
C SER A 32 -1.68 -3.04 -11.16
N ASN A 33 -0.87 -4.02 -11.57
CA ASN A 33 -0.14 -4.00 -12.84
C ASN A 33 -1.04 -3.84 -14.09
N ASN A 34 -2.33 -4.17 -13.99
CA ASN A 34 -3.33 -3.98 -15.04
C ASN A 34 -4.14 -2.67 -14.91
N GLY A 35 -3.78 -1.79 -13.97
CA GLY A 35 -4.43 -0.49 -13.75
C GLY A 35 -5.67 -0.51 -12.85
N THR A 36 -6.06 -1.67 -12.31
CA THR A 36 -7.19 -1.73 -11.36
C THR A 36 -6.82 -1.02 -10.06
N TRP A 37 -7.70 -0.16 -9.58
CA TRP A 37 -7.53 0.48 -8.28
C TRP A 37 -7.67 -0.54 -7.15
N LEU A 38 -6.68 -0.58 -6.25
CA LEU A 38 -6.68 -1.47 -5.10
C LEU A 38 -6.91 -0.69 -3.80
N PHE A 39 -6.10 0.36 -3.57
CA PHE A 39 -6.13 1.13 -2.33
C PHE A 39 -5.78 2.59 -2.57
N ARG A 40 -6.19 3.48 -1.67
CA ARG A 40 -5.68 4.84 -1.56
C ARG A 40 -4.79 4.94 -0.33
N VAL A 41 -3.70 5.68 -0.42
CA VAL A 41 -2.78 5.98 0.67
C VAL A 41 -2.76 7.48 0.89
N ASP A 42 -2.92 7.89 2.15
CA ASP A 42 -2.86 9.29 2.58
C ASP A 42 -1.93 9.37 3.79
N GLY A 43 -0.76 9.99 3.65
CA GLY A 43 0.31 9.86 4.63
C GLY A 43 0.77 8.40 4.79
N ASP A 44 0.56 7.84 5.98
CA ASP A 44 0.78 6.44 6.35
C ASP A 44 -0.51 5.63 6.44
N GLU A 45 -1.68 6.20 6.16
CA GLU A 45 -2.97 5.52 6.25
C GLU A 45 -3.36 4.86 4.93
N VAL A 46 -4.00 3.69 5.00
CA VAL A 46 -4.48 2.91 3.86
C VAL A 46 -5.99 2.83 3.87
N TYR A 47 -6.59 3.20 2.75
CA TYR A 47 -8.03 3.22 2.52
C TYR A 47 -8.41 2.29 1.37
N GLY A 48 -9.58 1.65 1.49
CA GLY A 48 -10.18 0.84 0.44
C GLY A 48 -10.74 1.68 -0.70
N VAL A 49 -11.17 1.01 -1.77
CA VAL A 49 -11.79 1.66 -2.94
C VAL A 49 -13.09 2.41 -2.61
N HIS A 50 -13.72 2.11 -1.48
CA HIS A 50 -14.92 2.79 -1.01
C HIS A 50 -14.63 3.90 0.02
N GLY A 51 -13.35 4.17 0.31
CA GLY A 51 -12.93 5.18 1.28
C GLY A 51 -12.98 4.70 2.75
N ASP A 52 -13.24 3.42 2.98
CA ASP A 52 -13.12 2.79 4.29
C ASP A 52 -11.64 2.70 4.72
N TYR A 53 -11.37 2.99 5.99
CA TYR A 53 -10.04 2.79 6.56
C TYR A 53 -9.76 1.28 6.67
N VAL A 54 -8.64 0.86 6.08
CA VAL A 54 -8.23 -0.56 6.04
C VAL A 54 -7.09 -0.83 7.02
N GLY A 55 -6.19 0.14 7.19
CA GLY A 55 -5.01 -0.02 8.02
C GLY A 55 -3.99 1.10 7.85
N GLU A 56 -2.78 0.86 8.31
CA GLU A 56 -1.67 1.81 8.32
C GLU A 56 -0.39 1.18 7.79
N ILE A 57 0.56 2.01 7.39
CA ILE A 57 1.85 1.63 6.82
C ILE A 57 2.94 1.87 7.86
N GLU A 58 3.46 0.78 8.41
CA GLU A 58 4.57 0.79 9.35
C GLU A 58 5.84 0.32 8.63
N GLU A 59 6.85 1.20 8.56
CA GLU A 59 8.16 0.88 7.95
C GLU A 59 8.07 0.28 6.53
N GLY A 60 7.09 0.74 5.73
CA GLY A 60 6.84 0.30 4.37
C GLY A 60 5.93 -0.94 4.28
N VAL A 61 5.40 -1.43 5.39
CA VAL A 61 4.48 -2.58 5.43
C VAL A 61 3.10 -2.10 5.81
N ALA A 62 2.13 -2.29 4.92
CA ALA A 62 0.72 -2.02 5.19
C ALA A 62 0.11 -3.18 6.00
N VAL A 63 -0.43 -2.86 7.17
CA VAL A 63 -1.08 -3.81 8.09
C VAL A 63 -2.46 -3.30 8.50
N ARG A 64 -3.40 -4.24 8.68
CA ARG A 64 -4.69 -3.94 9.31
C ARG A 64 -4.50 -3.65 10.80
N PRO A 65 -5.47 -3.01 11.48
CA PRO A 65 -5.46 -2.85 12.94
C PRO A 65 -5.36 -4.18 13.72
N SER A 66 -5.73 -5.30 13.09
CA SER A 66 -5.56 -6.65 13.65
C SER A 66 -4.14 -7.22 13.52
N GLY A 67 -3.21 -6.48 12.91
CA GLY A 67 -1.86 -6.94 12.56
C GLY A 67 -1.79 -7.81 11.30
N GLN A 68 -2.88 -7.93 10.55
CA GLN A 68 -2.90 -8.70 9.31
C GLN A 68 -2.20 -7.93 8.18
N PHE A 69 -1.19 -8.55 7.56
CA PHE A 69 -0.52 -8.02 6.37
C PHE A 69 -1.49 -7.74 5.21
N ILE A 70 -1.29 -6.60 4.54
CA ILE A 70 -2.03 -6.20 3.34
C ILE A 70 -1.08 -6.22 2.12
N PHE A 71 -0.04 -5.40 2.14
CA PHE A 71 1.02 -5.32 1.12
C PHE A 71 2.28 -4.69 1.71
N ARG A 72 3.40 -4.79 1.00
CA ARG A 72 4.65 -4.09 1.32
C ARG A 72 5.03 -3.14 0.19
N LEU A 73 5.46 -1.94 0.52
CA LEU A 73 5.99 -0.94 -0.37
C LEU A 73 7.50 -0.92 -0.33
N GLU A 74 8.13 -0.86 -1.49
CA GLU A 74 9.55 -0.53 -1.64
C GLU A 74 9.67 0.63 -2.62
N ALA A 75 10.62 1.54 -2.39
CA ALA A 75 10.86 2.65 -3.31
C ALA A 75 11.33 2.09 -4.66
N ASP A 76 10.70 2.55 -5.75
CA ASP A 76 11.08 2.23 -7.13
C ASP A 76 12.24 3.13 -7.61
#